data_AF-A0A075NXA8-F1
#
_entry.id   AF-A0A075NXA8-F1
#
_cell.length_a   1.000
_cell.length_b   1.000
_cell.length_c   1.000
_cell.angle_alpha   90.00
_cell.angle_beta   90.00
_cell.angle_gamma   90.00
#
_symmetry.space_group_name_H-M   'P 1'
#
loop_
_entity.id
_entity.type
_entity.pdbx_description
1 polymer ?
#
loop_
_entity_poly.entity_id
_entity_poly.type
_entity_poly.pdbx_seq_one_letter_code
_entity_poly.pdbx_strand_id
1 'polypeptide(L)'
;MPKIRKNSWVGIFPEVTSRLGNALKSLRFIAYFTVGILFVGGIGVWLPPLIDADGNISWIESQSVFTFSVAILGTLFVEGFLSKSNQQNFAALGLIIGIIAFITSLLGYVFCPSGLSIAVNIGALISLLLFLMANVNDPRFDDDDEEIVASSTGYKAANADMIKDNS
;
A
#
# COMPACT_ATOMS: atom_id res chain seq x y z
N MET A 1 8.24 -21.65 -34.18
CA MET A 1 9.21 -21.56 -33.06
C MET A 1 8.43 -21.34 -31.76
N PRO A 2 8.69 -22.11 -30.68
CA PRO A 2 8.04 -21.90 -29.40
C PRO A 2 8.50 -20.58 -28.75
N LYS A 3 7.57 -19.81 -28.19
CA LYS A 3 7.85 -18.54 -27.51
C LYS A 3 8.51 -18.82 -26.16
N ILE A 4 9.80 -18.54 -26.02
CA ILE A 4 10.53 -18.62 -24.75
C ILE A 4 10.26 -17.34 -23.96
N ARG A 5 9.68 -17.45 -22.75
CA ARG A 5 9.44 -16.29 -21.87
C ARG A 5 10.73 -15.94 -21.13
N LYS A 6 11.05 -14.64 -21.01
CA LYS A 6 12.14 -14.16 -20.15
C LYS A 6 11.80 -14.42 -18.68
N ASN A 7 12.82 -14.67 -17.85
CA ASN A 7 12.62 -14.93 -16.43
C ASN A 7 12.18 -13.65 -15.69
N SER A 8 10.88 -13.53 -15.42
CA SER A 8 10.28 -12.39 -14.71
C SER A 8 10.57 -12.34 -13.20
N TRP A 9 11.19 -13.39 -12.65
CA TRP A 9 11.55 -13.44 -11.22
C TRP A 9 12.83 -12.66 -10.90
N VAL A 10 13.66 -12.41 -11.91
CA VAL A 10 14.90 -11.63 -11.76
C VAL A 10 14.52 -10.18 -11.51
N GLY A 11 14.77 -9.70 -10.28
CA GLY A 11 14.50 -8.32 -9.87
C GLY A 11 13.36 -8.12 -8.87
N ILE A 12 12.55 -9.16 -8.60
CA ILE A 12 11.44 -9.05 -7.62
C ILE A 12 11.98 -8.78 -6.21
N PHE A 13 13.00 -9.52 -5.77
CA PHE A 13 13.54 -9.36 -4.42
C PHE A 13 14.18 -7.99 -4.18
N PRO A 14 15.06 -7.47 -5.06
CA PRO A 14 15.56 -6.10 -4.97
C PRO A 14 14.44 -5.04 -4.98
N GLU A 15 13.40 -5.24 -5.79
CA GLU A 15 12.25 -4.34 -5.84
C GLU A 15 11.50 -4.33 -4.49
N VAL A 16 11.29 -5.50 -3.89
CA VAL A 16 10.62 -5.63 -2.60
C VAL A 16 11.41 -4.94 -1.48
N THR A 17 12.71 -5.18 -1.40
CA THR A 17 13.55 -4.56 -0.37
C THR A 17 13.68 -3.05 -0.54
N SER A 18 13.76 -2.58 -1.79
CA SER A 18 13.76 -1.15 -2.12
C SER A 18 12.49 -0.45 -1.64
N ARG A 19 11.32 -1.01 -1.96
CA ARG A 19 10.02 -0.49 -1.52
C ARG A 19 9.88 -0.44 -0.01
N LEU A 20 10.28 -1.50 0.71
CA LEU A 20 10.28 -1.49 2.17
C LEU A 20 11.22 -0.43 2.75
N GLY A 21 12.39 -0.25 2.14
CA GLY A 21 13.33 0.80 2.53
C GLY A 21 12.77 2.21 2.31
N ASN A 22 12.06 2.44 1.20
CA ASN A 22 11.42 3.71 0.89
C ASN A 22 10.27 4.04 1.86
N ALA A 23 9.51 3.02 2.27
CA ALA A 23 8.39 3.18 3.20
C ALA A 23 8.81 3.80 4.53
N LEU A 24 10.04 3.51 4.97
CA LEU A 24 10.60 4.01 6.22
C LEU A 24 11.29 5.38 6.08
N LYS A 25 11.48 5.87 4.84
CA LYS A 25 12.19 7.13 4.58
C LYS A 25 11.26 8.33 4.38
N SER A 26 10.09 8.13 3.77
CA SER A 26 9.14 9.22 3.51
C SER A 26 8.22 9.47 4.72
N LEU A 27 8.39 10.61 5.40
CA LEU A 27 7.54 11.00 6.52
C LEU A 27 6.08 11.19 6.08
N ARG A 28 5.86 11.74 4.88
CA ARG A 28 4.52 11.89 4.26
C ARG A 28 3.85 10.54 4.10
N PHE A 29 4.58 9.55 3.59
CA PHE A 29 4.07 8.18 3.46
C PHE A 29 3.77 7.54 4.82
N ILE A 30 4.67 7.68 5.80
CA ILE A 30 4.47 7.13 7.15
C ILE A 30 3.20 7.71 7.77
N ALA A 31 3.01 9.03 7.70
CA ALA A 31 1.80 9.67 8.22
C ALA A 31 0.54 9.19 7.50
N TYR A 32 0.57 9.11 6.17
CA TYR A 32 -0.54 8.58 5.36
C TYR A 32 -0.89 7.13 5.75
N PHE A 33 0.10 6.26 5.83
CA PHE A 33 -0.11 4.84 6.11
C PHE A 33 -0.58 4.63 7.56
N THR A 34 0.07 5.26 8.53
CA THR A 34 -0.28 5.08 9.94
C THR A 34 -1.61 5.73 10.29
N VAL A 35 -1.77 7.03 10.03
CA VAL A 35 -2.99 7.76 10.41
C VAL A 35 -4.13 7.43 9.44
N GLY A 36 -3.89 7.53 8.15
CA GLY A 36 -4.92 7.33 7.13
C GLY A 36 -5.38 5.88 7.02
N ILE A 37 -4.46 4.93 6.89
CA ILE A 37 -4.81 3.53 6.61
C ILE A 37 -5.07 2.74 7.89
N LEU A 38 -4.17 2.80 8.87
CA LEU A 38 -4.34 2.03 10.10
C LEU A 38 -5.40 2.64 11.02
N PHE A 39 -5.28 3.91 11.42
CA PHE A 39 -6.23 4.49 12.38
C PHE A 39 -7.59 4.82 11.75
N VAL A 40 -7.62 5.65 10.71
CA VAL A 40 -8.87 6.09 10.07
C VAL A 40 -9.48 4.94 9.26
N GLY A 41 -8.72 4.29 8.38
CA GLY A 41 -9.20 3.17 7.59
C GLY A 41 -9.57 1.94 8.43
N GLY A 42 -8.84 1.70 9.52
CA GLY A 42 -9.10 0.59 10.44
C GLY A 42 -10.22 0.87 11.45
N ILE A 43 -10.95 1.98 11.37
CA ILE A 43 -11.96 2.35 12.37
C ILE A 43 -12.98 1.24 12.65
N GLY A 44 -13.33 0.42 11.64
CA GLY A 44 -14.21 -0.74 11.82
C GLY A 44 -13.64 -1.86 12.71
N VAL A 45 -12.33 -1.88 12.94
CA VAL A 45 -11.64 -2.80 13.85
C VAL A 45 -11.62 -2.24 15.27
N TRP A 46 -11.26 -0.97 15.45
CA TRP A 46 -11.06 -0.37 16.77
C TRP A 46 -12.35 0.16 17.40
N LEU A 47 -13.32 0.62 16.60
CA LEU A 47 -14.54 1.25 17.13
C LEU A 47 -15.43 0.27 17.89
N PRO A 48 -15.72 -0.96 17.40
CA PRO A 48 -16.58 -1.90 18.12
C PRO A 48 -16.16 -2.17 19.58
N PRO A 49 -14.90 -2.53 19.88
CA PRO A 49 -14.46 -2.73 21.27
C PRO A 49 -14.42 -1.44 22.10
N LEU A 50 -14.29 -0.26 21.48
CA LEU A 50 -14.29 1.03 22.18
C LEU A 50 -15.67 1.44 22.70
N ILE A 51 -16.74 1.06 21.98
CA ILE A 51 -18.12 1.39 22.35
C ILE A 51 -18.84 0.24 23.06
N ASP A 52 -18.17 -0.90 23.23
CA ASP A 52 -18.72 -2.06 23.90
C ASP A 52 -18.62 -1.90 25.43
N ALA A 53 -19.72 -1.46 26.03
CA ALA A 53 -19.82 -1.28 27.47
C ALA A 53 -19.76 -2.61 28.25
N ASP A 54 -20.11 -3.72 27.61
CA ASP A 54 -20.22 -5.03 28.26
C ASP A 54 -18.92 -5.86 28.14
N GLY A 55 -17.95 -5.41 27.34
CA GLY A 55 -16.63 -6.05 27.18
C GLY A 55 -16.68 -7.44 26.54
N ASN A 56 -17.72 -7.72 25.76
CA ASN A 56 -17.94 -8.98 25.06
C ASN A 56 -17.23 -9.05 23.70
N ILE A 57 -16.79 -7.92 23.15
CA ILE A 57 -16.13 -7.79 21.85
C ILE A 57 -14.61 -7.73 22.05
N SER A 58 -13.87 -8.55 21.31
CA SER A 58 -12.41 -8.52 21.32
C SER A 58 -11.86 -7.31 20.56
N TRP A 59 -10.70 -6.78 20.98
CA TRP A 59 -9.99 -5.69 20.29
C TRP A 59 -9.59 -6.00 18.84
N ILE A 60 -9.48 -7.29 18.52
CA ILE A 60 -9.09 -7.82 17.21
C ILE A 60 -10.09 -8.91 16.84
N GLU A 61 -11.35 -8.49 16.74
CA GLU A 61 -12.47 -9.37 16.41
C GLU A 61 -12.36 -9.87 14.97
N SER A 62 -12.46 -11.18 14.78
CA SER A 62 -12.30 -11.86 13.49
C SER A 62 -13.17 -11.25 12.39
N GLN A 63 -14.44 -10.97 12.66
CA GLN A 63 -15.35 -10.33 11.70
C GLN A 63 -14.86 -8.95 11.24
N SER A 64 -14.42 -8.11 12.19
CA SER A 64 -13.98 -6.75 11.89
C SER A 64 -12.67 -6.75 11.10
N VAL A 65 -11.71 -7.58 11.50
CA VAL A 65 -10.42 -7.71 10.82
C VAL A 65 -10.59 -8.33 9.42
N PHE A 66 -11.49 -9.30 9.27
CA PHE A 66 -11.84 -9.87 7.97
C PHE A 66 -12.37 -8.78 7.03
N THR A 67 -13.34 -7.98 7.50
CA THR A 67 -13.94 -6.89 6.72
C THR A 67 -12.88 -5.86 6.31
N PHE A 68 -12.00 -5.48 7.23
CA PHE A 68 -10.89 -4.58 6.95
C PHE A 68 -9.92 -5.14 5.90
N SER A 69 -9.53 -6.41 6.02
CA SER A 69 -8.68 -7.13 5.05
C SER A 69 -9.31 -7.12 3.65
N VAL A 70 -10.60 -7.44 3.55
CA VAL A 70 -11.34 -7.44 2.28
C VAL A 70 -11.44 -6.04 1.67
N ALA A 71 -11.64 -4.99 2.48
CA ALA A 71 -11.67 -3.61 2.00
C ALA A 71 -10.33 -3.17 1.38
N ILE A 72 -9.21 -3.53 2.02
CA ILE A 72 -7.87 -3.26 1.49
C ILE A 72 -7.65 -3.99 0.17
N LEU A 73 -7.92 -5.30 0.14
CA LEU A 73 -7.73 -6.10 -1.07
C LEU A 73 -8.62 -5.64 -2.22
N GLY A 74 -9.88 -5.30 -1.92
CA GLY A 74 -10.81 -4.75 -2.91
C GLY A 74 -10.29 -3.45 -3.52
N THR A 75 -9.77 -2.54 -2.69
CA THR A 75 -9.15 -1.29 -3.14
C THR A 75 -7.97 -1.57 -4.08
N LEU A 76 -7.08 -2.49 -3.69
CA LEU A 76 -5.93 -2.88 -4.50
C LEU A 76 -6.30 -3.55 -5.82
N PHE A 77 -7.36 -4.34 -5.87
CA PHE A 77 -7.83 -4.95 -7.11
C PHE A 77 -8.39 -3.89 -8.07
N VAL A 78 -9.13 -2.92 -7.55
CA VAL A 78 -9.66 -1.80 -8.35
C VAL A 78 -8.52 -0.94 -8.89
N GLU A 79 -7.59 -0.53 -8.03
CA GLU A 79 -6.40 0.23 -8.44
C GLU A 79 -5.55 -0.54 -9.46
N GLY A 80 -5.30 -1.83 -9.21
CA GLY A 80 -4.54 -2.70 -10.10
C GLY A 80 -5.18 -2.83 -11.48
N PHE A 81 -6.51 -2.97 -11.55
CA PHE A 81 -7.25 -3.05 -12.81
C PHE A 81 -7.29 -1.72 -13.58
N LEU A 82 -7.35 -0.60 -12.85
CA LEU A 82 -7.37 0.74 -13.44
C LEU A 82 -5.98 1.27 -13.81
N SER A 83 -4.91 0.73 -13.21
CA SER A 83 -3.55 1.24 -13.45
C SER A 83 -3.04 0.87 -14.86
N LYS A 84 -2.57 1.88 -15.60
CA LYS A 84 -1.80 1.70 -16.85
C LYS A 84 -0.29 1.58 -16.59
N SER A 85 0.10 0.94 -15.49
CA SER A 85 1.51 0.97 -15.06
C SER A 85 2.39 -0.03 -15.84
N ASN A 86 3.68 0.30 -15.98
CA ASN A 86 4.69 -0.51 -16.64
C ASN A 86 5.17 -1.70 -15.77
N GLN A 87 4.62 -1.87 -14.56
CA GLN A 87 5.04 -2.87 -13.57
C GLN A 87 4.10 -4.09 -13.52
N GLN A 88 3.69 -4.57 -14.70
CA GLN A 88 2.70 -5.67 -14.82
C GLN A 88 3.09 -6.95 -14.05
N ASN A 89 4.38 -7.28 -13.97
CA ASN A 89 4.83 -8.48 -13.24
C ASN A 89 4.64 -8.34 -11.71
N PHE A 90 4.85 -7.14 -11.16
CA PHE A 90 4.67 -6.88 -9.73
C PHE A 90 3.19 -6.82 -9.38
N ALA A 91 2.37 -6.22 -10.24
CA ALA A 91 0.91 -6.23 -10.10
C ALA A 91 0.35 -7.67 -10.16
N ALA A 92 0.83 -8.51 -11.08
CA ALA A 92 0.43 -9.91 -11.17
C ALA A 92 0.82 -10.71 -9.91
N LEU A 93 2.02 -10.48 -9.36
CA LEU A 93 2.46 -11.10 -8.11
C LEU A 93 1.60 -10.62 -6.93
N GLY A 94 1.31 -9.31 -6.85
CA GLY A 94 0.42 -8.73 -5.84
C GLY A 94 -0.97 -9.35 -5.90
N LEU A 95 -1.50 -9.62 -7.10
CA LEU A 95 -2.79 -10.30 -7.28
C LEU A 95 -2.77 -11.74 -6.77
N ILE A 96 -1.73 -12.51 -7.08
CA ILE A 96 -1.59 -13.90 -6.59
C ILE A 96 -1.53 -13.92 -5.06
N ILE A 97 -0.70 -13.08 -4.47
CA ILE A 97 -0.57 -12.99 -3.00
C ILE A 97 -1.88 -12.46 -2.38
N GLY A 98 -2.56 -11.52 -3.04
CA GLY A 98 -3.84 -10.98 -2.59
C GLY A 98 -4.94 -12.03 -2.54
N ILE A 99 -5.00 -12.94 -3.53
CA ILE A 99 -5.93 -14.08 -3.49
C ILE A 99 -5.57 -15.04 -2.34
N ILE A 100 -4.29 -15.31 -2.11
CA ILE A 100 -3.84 -16.16 -0.99
C ILE A 100 -4.24 -15.52 0.35
N ALA A 101 -4.06 -14.20 0.50
CA ALA A 101 -4.47 -13.44 1.67
C ALA A 101 -5.98 -13.53 1.89
N PHE A 102 -6.77 -13.33 0.82
CA PHE A 102 -8.23 -13.43 0.86
C PHE A 102 -8.70 -14.83 1.29
N ILE A 103 -8.16 -15.89 0.69
CA ILE A 103 -8.53 -17.27 1.04
C ILE A 103 -8.16 -17.57 2.49
N THR A 104 -6.98 -17.14 2.94
CA THR A 104 -6.52 -17.34 4.32
C THR A 104 -7.43 -16.62 5.32
N SER A 105 -7.78 -15.36 5.03
CA SER A 105 -8.74 -14.58 5.82
C SER A 105 -10.13 -15.20 5.81
N LEU A 106 -10.61 -15.68 4.66
CA LEU A 106 -11.93 -16.29 4.52
C LEU A 106 -12.02 -17.60 5.32
N LEU A 107 -11.04 -18.50 5.18
CA LEU A 107 -10.99 -19.73 5.95
C LEU A 107 -10.90 -19.42 7.44
N GLY A 108 -10.02 -18.48 7.83
CA GLY A 108 -9.88 -18.05 9.21
C GLY A 108 -11.18 -17.53 9.83
N TYR A 109 -11.98 -16.81 9.05
CA TYR A 109 -13.28 -16.29 9.48
C TYR A 109 -14.33 -17.39 9.56
N VAL A 110 -14.40 -18.29 8.57
CA VAL A 110 -15.37 -19.40 8.56
C VAL A 110 -15.17 -20.33 9.76
N PHE A 111 -13.92 -20.61 10.16
CA PHE A 111 -13.63 -21.49 11.32
C PHE A 111 -13.70 -20.77 12.67
N CYS A 112 -13.49 -19.46 12.71
CA CYS A 112 -13.50 -18.65 13.92
C CYS A 112 -14.15 -17.29 13.59
N PRO A 113 -15.50 -17.22 13.57
CA PRO A 113 -16.20 -16.00 13.16
C PRO A 113 -16.14 -14.90 14.23
N SER A 114 -16.03 -15.28 15.50
CA SER A 114 -15.93 -14.39 16.64
C SER A 114 -14.66 -14.65 17.46
N GLY A 115 -14.18 -13.62 18.16
CA GLY A 115 -12.93 -13.62 18.90
C GLY A 115 -11.69 -13.45 18.02
N LEU A 116 -10.53 -13.86 18.54
CA LEU A 116 -9.24 -13.71 17.87
C LEU A 116 -8.97 -14.89 16.92
N SER A 117 -8.97 -14.63 15.61
CA SER A 117 -8.55 -15.61 14.60
C SER A 117 -7.15 -15.29 14.06
N ILE A 118 -6.18 -16.16 14.34
CA ILE A 118 -4.79 -15.99 13.87
C ILE A 118 -4.73 -15.95 12.33
N ALA A 119 -5.50 -16.82 11.67
CA ALA A 119 -5.52 -16.87 10.21
C ALA A 119 -6.08 -15.58 9.58
N VAL A 120 -7.13 -15.00 10.17
CA VAL A 120 -7.67 -13.71 9.72
C VAL A 120 -6.65 -12.59 9.90
N ASN A 121 -5.97 -12.56 11.04
CA ASN A 121 -4.92 -11.59 11.33
C ASN A 121 -3.73 -11.70 10.37
N ILE A 122 -3.30 -12.92 10.04
CA ILE A 122 -2.24 -13.15 9.05
C ILE A 122 -2.69 -12.64 7.68
N GLY A 123 -3.92 -12.95 7.25
CA GLY A 123 -4.42 -12.45 5.97
C GLY A 123 -4.57 -10.92 5.93
N ALA A 124 -4.97 -10.29 7.04
CA ALA A 124 -5.00 -8.82 7.15
C ALA A 124 -3.60 -8.21 7.11
N LEU A 125 -2.62 -8.84 7.78
CA LEU A 125 -1.21 -8.41 7.73
C LEU A 125 -0.66 -8.49 6.31
N ILE A 126 -0.91 -9.59 5.60
CA ILE A 126 -0.48 -9.74 4.20
C ILE A 126 -1.15 -8.66 3.32
N SER A 127 -2.44 -8.39 3.53
CA SER A 127 -3.17 -7.36 2.79
C SER A 127 -2.60 -5.96 3.04
N LEU A 128 -2.27 -5.63 4.30
CA LEU A 128 -1.59 -4.38 4.66
C LEU A 128 -0.20 -4.26 4.02
N LEU A 129 0.58 -5.35 4.02
CA LEU A 129 1.88 -5.37 3.36
C LEU A 129 1.73 -5.16 1.86
N LEU A 130 0.77 -5.83 1.20
CA LEU A 130 0.49 -5.58 -0.22
C LEU A 130 0.11 -4.13 -0.47
N PHE A 131 -0.69 -3.53 0.40
CA PHE A 131 -1.09 -2.13 0.27
C PHE A 131 0.09 -1.18 0.37
N LEU A 132 0.93 -1.38 1.40
CA LEU A 132 2.17 -0.63 1.60
C LEU A 132 3.04 -0.73 0.36
N MET A 133 3.25 -1.95 -0.14
CA MET A 133 4.11 -2.21 -1.30
C MET A 133 3.56 -1.62 -2.59
N ALA A 134 2.24 -1.56 -2.76
CA ALA A 134 1.62 -0.95 -3.92
C ALA A 134 1.74 0.59 -3.91
N ASN A 135 1.68 1.21 -2.74
CA ASN A 135 1.53 2.66 -2.58
C ASN A 135 2.81 3.42 -2.21
N VAL A 136 3.86 2.75 -1.75
CA VAL A 136 5.06 3.41 -1.20
C VAL A 136 5.84 4.26 -2.21
N ASN A 137 5.89 3.83 -3.47
CA ASN A 137 6.58 4.55 -4.54
C ASN A 137 5.60 5.41 -5.36
N ASP A 138 4.48 5.81 -4.77
CA ASP A 138 3.57 6.77 -5.40
C ASP A 138 4.24 8.15 -5.41
N PRO A 139 4.36 8.82 -6.57
CA PRO A 139 5.02 10.13 -6.70
C PRO A 139 4.49 11.20 -5.74
N ARG A 140 3.25 11.06 -5.24
CA ARG A 140 2.70 11.99 -4.24
C ARG A 140 3.48 12.04 -2.91
N PHE A 141 4.35 11.06 -2.66
CA PHE A 141 5.15 10.95 -1.44
C PHE A 141 6.62 11.27 -1.65
N ASP A 142 7.01 11.64 -2.88
CA ASP A 142 8.36 12.09 -3.17
C ASP A 142 8.54 13.50 -2.58
N ASP A 143 9.70 13.73 -1.96
CA ASP A 143 10.08 15.03 -1.39
C ASP A 143 10.56 16.01 -2.48
N ASP A 144 10.30 15.69 -3.76
CA ASP A 144 10.47 16.58 -4.90
C ASP A 144 9.37 17.67 -4.87
N ASP A 145 9.33 18.42 -3.78
CA ASP A 145 9.04 19.83 -3.88
C ASP A 145 10.20 20.39 -4.74
N GLU A 146 10.04 20.40 -6.07
CA GLU A 146 10.54 21.58 -6.78
C GLU A 146 9.88 22.73 -6.01
N GLU A 147 10.64 23.36 -5.11
CA GLU A 147 10.32 24.71 -4.65
C GLU A 147 10.16 25.48 -5.96
N ILE A 148 8.91 25.63 -6.39
CA ILE A 148 8.53 26.71 -7.26
C ILE A 148 8.70 27.92 -6.35
N VAL A 149 9.95 28.38 -6.21
CA VAL A 149 10.24 29.72 -5.77
C VAL A 149 9.50 30.56 -6.79
N ALA A 150 8.30 30.99 -6.41
CA ALA A 150 7.46 31.84 -7.23
C ALA A 150 8.20 33.16 -7.38
N SER A 151 9.09 33.23 -8.36
CA SER A 151 9.51 34.50 -8.95
C SER A 151 8.23 35.23 -9.36
N SER A 152 8.16 36.53 -9.11
CA SER A 152 7.04 37.39 -9.51
C SER A 152 6.65 37.32 -11.00
N THR A 153 7.45 36.62 -11.82
CA THR A 153 7.23 36.38 -13.24
C THR A 153 6.75 34.97 -13.60
N GLY A 154 6.67 34.02 -12.65
CA GLY A 154 6.24 32.65 -12.90
C GLY A 154 7.21 31.77 -13.70
N TYR A 155 8.44 32.24 -13.94
CA TYR A 155 9.49 31.48 -14.61
C TYR A 155 10.56 31.02 -13.62
N LYS A 156 11.14 29.82 -13.86
CA LYS A 156 12.37 29.37 -13.20
C LYS A 156 13.44 30.47 -13.38
N ALA A 157 14.17 30.82 -12.32
CA ALA A 157 15.27 31.77 -12.40
C ALA A 157 16.18 31.36 -13.57
N ALA A 158 16.37 32.27 -14.53
CA ALA A 158 17.19 31.99 -15.69
C ALA A 158 18.58 31.58 -15.21
N ASN A 159 19.04 30.40 -15.62
CA ASN A 159 20.36 29.92 -15.27
C ASN A 159 21.39 30.81 -15.97
N ALA A 160 21.98 31.74 -15.24
CA ALA A 160 22.93 32.73 -15.76
C ALA A 160 24.13 32.06 -16.45
N ASP A 161 24.46 30.82 -16.05
CA ASP A 161 25.55 30.04 -16.64
C ASP A 161 25.26 29.55 -18.07
N MET A 162 24.00 29.62 -18.52
CA MET A 162 23.60 29.31 -19.90
C MET A 162 23.65 30.54 -20.81
N ILE A 163 23.87 31.74 -20.27
CA ILE A 163 24.08 32.95 -21.06
C ILE A 163 25.55 32.97 -21.49
N LYS A 164 25.86 32.20 -22.54
CA LYS A 164 27.16 32.30 -23.22
C LYS A 164 27.12 33.53 -24.12
N ASP A 165 27.79 34.59 -23.69
CA ASP A 165 28.12 35.70 -24.58
C ASP A 165 29.19 35.19 -25.54
N ASN A 166 28.83 35.01 -26.81
CA ASN A 166 29.80 34.72 -27.86
C ASN A 166 30.49 36.05 -28.22
N SER A 167 31.55 36.40 -27.49
CA SER A 167 32.52 37.43 -27.86
C SER A 167 33.62 36.87 -28.74
#